data_AF-A0A2V9V9B8-F1
#
_entry.id   AF-A0A2V9V9B8-F1
#
_cell.length_a   1.000
_cell.length_b   1.000
_cell.length_c   1.000
_cell.angle_alpha   90.00
_cell.angle_beta   90.00
_cell.angle_gamma   90.00
#
_symmetry.space_group_name_H-M   'P 1'
#
loop_
_entity.id
_entity.type
_entity.pdbx_description
1 polymer ?
#
loop_
_entity_poly.entity_id
_entity_poly.type
_entity_poly.pdbx_seq_one_letter_code
_entity_poly.pdbx_strand_id
1 'polypeptide(L)' 'AKAIFPLENPGILSIPLGFLGAFLGTILSHEPTSEHKFNELLVRSNTGLGAERASAH' A
#
# COMPACT_ATOMS: atom_id res chain seq x y z
N ALA A 1 30.65 -6.41 6.72
CA ALA A 1 29.89 -6.79 5.51
C ALA A 1 30.06 -5.69 4.47
N LYS A 2 30.49 -6.02 3.24
CA LYS A 2 30.72 -5.05 2.16
C LYS A 2 29.36 -4.68 1.55
N ALA A 3 29.06 -3.39 1.38
CA ALA A 3 27.82 -2.95 0.76
C ALA A 3 27.69 -3.57 -0.64
N ILE A 4 26.51 -4.12 -0.96
CA ILE A 4 26.22 -4.79 -2.24
C ILE A 4 26.35 -3.81 -3.43
N PHE A 5 26.26 -2.51 -3.18
CA PHE A 5 26.48 -1.44 -4.15
C PHE A 5 27.50 -0.42 -3.60
N PRO A 6 28.69 -0.26 -4.21
CA PRO A 6 29.70 0.69 -3.76
C PRO A 6 29.43 2.08 -4.37
N LEU A 7 28.31 2.69 -3.97
CA LEU A 7 27.97 4.08 -4.29
C LEU A 7 28.08 4.92 -3.00
N GLU A 8 28.60 6.15 -3.10
CA GLU A 8 28.62 7.10 -1.97
C GLU A 8 27.22 7.33 -1.38
N ASN A 9 26.20 7.29 -2.24
CA ASN A 9 24.81 7.37 -1.83
C ASN A 9 24.05 6.09 -2.23
N PRO A 10 23.86 5.13 -1.32
CA PRO A 10 23.10 3.91 -1.60
C PRO A 10 21.61 4.19 -1.91
N GLY A 11 21.08 5.33 -1.46
CA GLY A 11 19.68 5.73 -1.68
C GLY A 11 19.30 5.85 -3.16
N ILE A 12 20.25 6.13 -4.05
CA ILE A 12 20.01 6.27 -5.50
C ILE A 12 19.50 4.96 -6.11
N LEU A 13 19.96 3.81 -5.62
CA LEU A 13 19.49 2.50 -6.09
C LEU A 13 18.43 1.90 -5.15
N SER A 14 18.57 2.09 -3.85
CA SER A 14 17.64 1.52 -2.87
C SER A 14 16.24 2.12 -2.97
N ILE A 15 16.10 3.42 -3.26
CA ILE A 15 14.78 4.07 -3.36
C ILE A 15 14.01 3.53 -4.58
N PRO A 16 14.54 3.57 -5.82
CA PRO A 16 13.83 2.99 -6.96
C PRO A 16 13.54 1.50 -6.80
N LEU A 17 14.47 0.72 -6.24
CA LEU A 17 14.25 -0.70 -5.96
C LEU A 17 13.13 -0.93 -4.95
N GLY A 18 13.05 -0.09 -3.91
CA GLY A 18 11.96 -0.12 -2.93
C GLY A 18 10.60 0.17 -3.57
N PHE A 19 10.51 1.20 -4.41
CA PHE A 19 9.30 1.52 -5.16
C PHE A 19 8.91 0.40 -6.14
N LEU A 20 9.88 -0.15 -6.86
CA LEU A 20 9.63 -1.27 -7.77
C LEU A 20 9.15 -2.51 -7.01
N GLY A 21 9.76 -2.81 -5.86
CA GLY A 21 9.32 -3.90 -4.99
C GLY A 21 7.91 -3.71 -4.46
N ALA A 22 7.55 -2.49 -4.03
CA ALA A 22 6.20 -2.16 -3.60
C ALA A 22 5.19 -2.31 -4.75
N PHE A 23 5.51 -1.79 -5.93
CA PHE A 23 4.66 -1.89 -7.13
C PHE A 23 4.41 -3.34 -7.54
N LEU A 24 5.47 -4.14 -7.62
CA LEU A 24 5.36 -5.58 -7.92
C LEU A 24 4.59 -6.32 -6.83
N GLY A 25 4.81 -5.97 -5.56
CA GLY A 25 4.06 -6.49 -4.43
C GLY A 25 2.57 -6.21 -4.54
N THR A 26 2.18 -4.99 -4.91
CA THR A 26 0.77 -4.61 -5.11
C THR A 26 0.11 -5.36 -6.25
N ILE A 27 0.82 -5.55 -7.38
CA ILE A 27 0.24 -6.27 -8.53
C ILE A 27 0.12 -7.76 -8.27
N LEU A 28 1.13 -8.36 -7.62
CA LEU A 28 1.16 -9.80 -7.39
C LEU A 28 0.32 -10.22 -6.18
N SER A 29 0.12 -9.31 -5.22
CA SER A 29 -0.71 -9.57 -4.05
C SER A 29 -2.18 -9.36 -4.38
N HIS A 30 -2.87 -10.46 -4.68
CA HIS A 30 -4.33 -10.48 -4.81
C HIS A 30 -4.95 -10.85 -3.46
N GLU A 31 -5.63 -9.90 -2.81
CA GLU A 31 -6.38 -10.16 -1.59
C GLU A 31 -7.87 -10.40 -1.89
N PRO A 32 -8.40 -11.63 -1.72
CA PRO A 32 -9.78 -11.98 -2.08
C PRO A 32 -10.85 -11.18 -1.35
N THR A 33 -10.52 -10.61 -0.19
CA THR A 33 -11.47 -9.81 0.61
C THR A 33 -11.59 -8.36 0.14
N SER A 34 -10.76 -7.93 -0.82
CA SER A 34 -10.72 -6.55 -1.31
C SER A 34 -12.03 -6.11 -1.95
N GLU A 35 -12.71 -6.98 -2.70
CA GLU A 35 -13.98 -6.64 -3.34
C GLU A 35 -15.10 -6.37 -2.33
N HIS A 36 -15.17 -7.20 -1.28
CA HIS A 36 -16.15 -7.01 -0.22
C HIS A 36 -15.90 -5.71 0.55
N LYS A 37 -14.63 -5.46 0.92
CA LYS A 37 -14.22 -4.20 1.58
C LYS A 37 -14.50 -2.99 0.69
N PHE A 38 -14.29 -3.10 -0.62
CA PHE A 38 -14.58 -2.01 -1.56
C PHE A 38 -16.09 -1.70 -1.62
N ASN A 39 -16.94 -2.72 -1.67
CA ASN A 39 -18.39 -2.52 -1.61
C ASN A 39 -18.84 -1.87 -0.30
N GLU A 40 -18.28 -2.28 0.83
CA GLU A 40 -18.56 -1.65 2.12
C GLU A 40 -18.13 -0.17 2.13
N LEU A 41 -16.93 0.13 1.64
CA LEU A 41 -16.43 1.50 1.51
C LEU A 41 -17.32 2.36 0.60
N LEU A 42 -17.84 1.77 -0.49
CA LEU A 42 -18.75 2.44 -1.41
C LEU A 42 -20.10 2.78 -0.76
N VAL A 43 -20.66 1.86 0.04
CA VAL A 43 -21.88 2.14 0.81
C VAL A 43 -21.63 3.25 1.82
N ARG A 44 -20.52 3.15 2.56
CA ARG A 44 -20.11 4.15 3.56
C ARG A 44 -19.93 5.55 2.96
N SER A 45 -19.28 5.66 1.80
CA SER A 45 -19.04 6.95 1.15
C SER A 45 -20.30 7.58 0.54
N ASN A 46 -21.21 6.77 -0.02
CA ASN A 46 -22.43 7.28 -0.66
C ASN A 46 -23.58 7.53 0.32
N THR A 47 -23.70 6.72 1.37
CA THR A 47 -24.87 6.76 2.28
C THR A 47 -24.54 7.24 3.67
N GLY A 48 -23.26 7.28 4.05
CA GLY A 48 -22.80 7.58 5.40
C GLY A 48 -23.01 6.44 6.41
N LEU A 49 -23.69 5.34 6.04
CA LEU A 49 -23.89 4.17 6.90
C LEU A 49 -22.55 3.47 7.18
N GLY A 50 -22.13 3.37 8.44
CA GLY A 50 -20.86 2.77 8.85
C GLY A 50 -19.69 3.78 8.90
N ALA A 51 -19.92 5.06 8.63
CA ALA A 51 -18.93 6.13 8.78
C ALA A 51 -18.85 6.65 10.23
N GLU A 52 -19.90 6.44 11.02
CA GLU A 52 -20.04 6.98 12.38
C GLU A 52 -18.99 6.48 13.38
N ARG A 53 -18.43 5.28 13.15
CA ARG A 53 -17.42 4.69 14.04
C ARG A 53 -15.97 5.12 13.75
N ALA A 54 -15.73 5.84 12.65
CA ALA A 54 -14.38 6.22 12.23
C ALA A 54 -13.84 7.48 12.96
N SER A 55 -14.71 8.23 13.64
CA SER A 55 -14.38 9.52 14.28
C SER A 55 -14.02 9.38 15.77
N ALA A 56 -13.17 8.42 16.13
CA ALA A 56 -12.52 8.42 17.44
C ALA A 56 -11.08 8.94 17.26
N HIS A 57 -10.93 10.27 17.40
CA HIS A 57 -9.65 10.96 17.53
C HIS A 57 -9.34 11.22 19.00
#